data_AF-A0A3B9KAJ2-F1
#
_entry.id   AF-A0A3B9KAJ2-F1
#
_cell.length_a   1.000
_cell.length_b   1.000
_cell.length_c   1.000
_cell.angle_alpha   90.00
_cell.angle_beta   90.00
_cell.angle_gamma   90.00
#
_symmetry.space_group_name_H-M   'P 1'
#
loop_
_entity.id
_entity.type
_entity.pdbx_description
1 polymer ?
#
loop_
_entity_poly.entity_id
_entity_poly.type
_entity_poly.pdbx_seq_one_letter_code
_entity_poly.pdbx_strand_id
1 'polypeptide(L)'
;MLIGNMTLYQILWFFIAYSVLGWGVEVAYHALTLGKVVNRGFLNGPVCPIYGFGMLAILSVFNTISADMHTKNGLMLFLGGMVLTTSIEFFGGWALDKLFHMRWWDYSEEPFNIRGYVCLKFSVIWGLGTVFMYRIVHPTVA
;
A
#
# COMPACT_ATOMS: atom_id res chain seq x y z
N MET A 1 -11.43 21.71 -6.16
CA MET A 1 -9.95 21.52 -6.24
C MET A 1 -9.70 20.07 -6.59
N LEU A 2 -9.05 19.80 -7.72
CA LEU A 2 -8.65 18.44 -8.11
C LEU A 2 -7.22 18.22 -7.63
N ILE A 3 -6.98 17.15 -6.88
CA ILE A 3 -5.63 16.74 -6.46
C ILE A 3 -5.36 15.43 -7.21
N GLY A 4 -4.37 15.43 -8.12
CA GLY A 4 -4.06 14.26 -8.95
C GLY A 4 -5.23 13.78 -9.81
N ASN A 5 -6.00 14.72 -10.39
CA ASN A 5 -7.25 14.46 -11.15
C ASN A 5 -8.40 13.82 -10.35
N MET A 6 -8.33 13.80 -9.02
CA MET A 6 -9.39 13.30 -8.15
C MET A 6 -10.04 14.42 -7.34
N THR A 7 -11.33 14.30 -7.10
CA THR A 7 -12.08 15.16 -6.18
C THR A 7 -11.77 14.81 -4.72
N LEU A 8 -12.02 15.74 -3.80
CA LEU A 8 -11.86 15.48 -2.36
C LEU A 8 -12.73 14.29 -1.90
N TYR A 9 -13.95 14.18 -2.44
CA TYR A 9 -14.83 13.05 -2.18
C TYR A 9 -14.19 11.72 -2.59
N GLN A 10 -13.64 11.64 -3.80
CA GLN A 10 -12.94 10.44 -4.28
C GLN A 10 -11.73 10.10 -3.42
N ILE A 11 -10.94 11.09 -2.99
CA ILE A 11 -9.78 10.86 -2.13
C ILE A 11 -10.19 10.23 -0.80
N LEU A 12 -11.22 10.78 -0.14
CA LEU A 12 -11.72 10.24 1.12
C LEU A 12 -12.32 8.85 0.94
N TRP A 13 -13.11 8.65 -0.12
CA TRP A 13 -13.71 7.36 -0.44
C TRP A 13 -12.66 6.28 -0.70
N PHE A 14 -11.70 6.56 -1.59
CA PHE A 14 -10.63 5.63 -1.91
C PHE A 14 -9.73 5.37 -0.71
N PHE A 15 -9.40 6.38 0.09
CA PHE A 15 -8.64 6.17 1.33
C PHE A 15 -9.30 5.13 2.24
N ILE A 16 -10.60 5.29 2.52
CA ILE A 16 -11.33 4.39 3.40
C ILE A 16 -11.46 3.01 2.76
N ALA A 17 -11.89 2.94 1.49
CA ALA A 17 -12.09 1.68 0.79
C ALA A 17 -10.79 0.84 0.74
N TYR A 18 -9.66 1.43 0.35
CA TYR A 18 -8.39 0.74 0.30
C TYR A 18 -7.80 0.44 1.68
N SER A 19 -8.10 1.26 2.70
CA SER A 19 -7.70 0.95 4.08
C SER A 19 -8.44 -0.27 4.64
N VAL A 20 -9.72 -0.45 4.30
CA VAL A 20 -10.51 -1.63 4.70
C VAL A 20 -10.08 -2.86 3.92
N LEU A 21 -9.86 -2.74 2.61
CA LEU A 21 -9.35 -3.84 1.78
C LEU A 21 -7.96 -4.29 2.26
N GLY A 22 -7.06 -3.34 2.54
CA GLY A 22 -5.73 -3.64 3.09
C GLY A 22 -5.80 -4.34 4.45
N TRP A 23 -6.72 -3.94 5.31
CA TRP A 23 -6.97 -4.66 6.57
C TRP A 23 -7.43 -6.10 6.33
N GLY A 24 -8.33 -6.33 5.36
CA GLY A 24 -8.75 -7.68 4.99
C GLY A 24 -7.58 -8.55 4.51
N VAL A 25 -6.67 -7.99 3.71
CA VAL A 25 -5.45 -8.66 3.24
C VAL A 25 -4.52 -9.01 4.40
N GLU A 26 -4.30 -8.10 5.34
CA GLU A 26 -3.49 -8.33 6.55
C GLU A 26 -4.06 -9.47 7.41
N VAL A 27 -5.37 -9.43 7.66
CA VAL A 27 -6.06 -10.44 8.46
C VAL A 27 -5.99 -11.80 7.77
N ALA A 28 -6.21 -11.85 6.45
CA ALA A 28 -6.10 -13.08 5.67
C ALA A 28 -4.66 -13.62 5.65
N TYR A 29 -3.66 -12.75 5.45
CA TYR A 29 -2.26 -13.12 5.48
C TYR A 29 -1.85 -13.73 6.82
N HIS A 30 -2.23 -13.11 7.94
CA HIS A 30 -1.94 -13.65 9.27
C HIS A 30 -2.74 -14.90 9.60
N ALA A 31 -4.00 -14.98 9.17
CA ALA A 31 -4.79 -16.20 9.32
C ALA A 31 -4.15 -17.39 8.59
N LEU A 32 -3.60 -17.17 7.39
CA LEU A 32 -2.96 -18.22 6.59
C LEU A 32 -1.54 -18.56 7.08
N THR A 33 -0.76 -17.58 7.51
CA THR A 33 0.65 -17.80 7.91
C THR A 33 0.81 -18.23 9.36
N LEU A 34 0.01 -17.68 10.28
CA LEU A 34 0.10 -17.93 11.72
C LEU A 34 -1.05 -18.79 12.25
N GLY A 35 -2.04 -19.13 11.42
CA GLY A 35 -3.23 -19.88 11.83
C GLY A 35 -4.14 -19.10 12.79
N LYS A 36 -3.92 -17.79 12.96
CA LYS A 36 -4.63 -16.94 13.93
C LYS A 36 -5.13 -15.68 13.25
N VAL A 37 -6.40 -15.39 13.45
CA VAL A 37 -7.01 -14.12 13.08
C VAL A 37 -6.56 -13.08 14.09
N VAL A 38 -5.59 -12.25 13.69
CA VAL A 38 -5.08 -11.14 14.52
C VAL A 38 -5.59 -9.84 13.92
N ASN A 39 -6.31 -9.04 14.71
CA ASN A 39 -6.71 -7.71 14.28
C ASN A 39 -5.50 -6.77 14.36
N ARG A 40 -4.89 -6.49 13.21
CA ARG A 40 -3.80 -5.52 13.03
C ARG A 40 -4.31 -4.12 12.67
N GLY A 41 -5.61 -3.94 12.65
CA GLY A 41 -6.22 -2.69 12.26
C GLY A 41 -5.96 -1.57 13.26
N PHE A 42 -5.82 -0.36 12.74
CA PHE A 42 -5.52 0.83 13.52
C PHE A 42 -6.66 1.09 14.53
N LEU A 43 -6.30 1.36 15.79
CA LEU A 43 -7.25 1.56 16.90
C LEU A 43 -8.23 0.39 17.13
N ASN A 44 -7.84 -0.85 16.79
CA ASN A 44 -8.70 -2.05 16.78
C ASN A 44 -9.86 -2.00 15.75
N GLY A 45 -9.90 -0.99 14.88
CA GLY A 45 -10.89 -0.90 13.80
C GLY A 45 -10.46 -1.69 12.56
N PRO A 46 -11.38 -1.99 11.62
CA PRO A 46 -11.07 -2.77 10.41
C PRO A 46 -10.40 -1.92 9.31
N VAL A 47 -9.41 -1.11 9.68
CA VAL A 47 -8.75 -0.16 8.76
C VAL A 47 -7.25 -0.20 8.94
N CYS A 48 -6.52 -0.29 7.83
CA CYS A 48 -5.07 -0.21 7.80
C CYS A 48 -4.64 1.00 6.94
N PRO A 49 -4.43 2.18 7.56
CA PRO A 49 -4.22 3.45 6.84
C PRO A 49 -3.06 3.43 5.85
N ILE A 50 -2.01 2.62 6.09
CA ILE A 50 -0.85 2.52 5.22
C ILE A 50 -1.22 2.07 3.80
N TYR A 51 -2.21 1.18 3.66
CA TYR A 51 -2.72 0.73 2.36
C TYR A 51 -3.55 1.82 1.67
N GLY A 52 -4.33 2.58 2.43
CA GLY A 52 -5.06 3.75 1.93
C GLY A 52 -4.11 4.82 1.37
N PHE A 53 -3.08 5.19 2.13
CA PHE A 53 -2.04 6.12 1.68
C PHE A 53 -1.26 5.57 0.48
N GLY A 54 -0.92 4.28 0.50
CA GLY A 54 -0.27 3.58 -0.61
C GLY A 54 -1.05 3.71 -1.92
N MET A 55 -2.33 3.34 -1.91
CA MET A 55 -3.15 3.44 -3.11
C MET A 55 -3.41 4.88 -3.53
N LEU A 56 -3.63 5.81 -2.61
CA LEU A 56 -3.78 7.23 -2.97
C LEU A 56 -2.51 7.78 -3.63
N ALA A 57 -1.32 7.41 -3.15
CA ALA A 57 -0.06 7.82 -3.75
C ALA A 57 0.08 7.25 -5.17
N ILE A 58 -0.19 5.95 -5.36
CA ILE A 58 -0.23 5.30 -6.67
C ILE A 58 -1.19 6.05 -7.61
N LEU A 59 -2.45 6.23 -7.20
CA LEU A 59 -3.47 6.88 -8.03
C LEU A 59 -3.07 8.32 -8.36
N SER A 60 -2.60 9.10 -7.38
CA SER A 60 -2.23 10.50 -7.60
C SER A 60 -1.05 10.63 -8.57
N VAL A 61 0.00 9.81 -8.40
CA VAL A 61 1.19 9.85 -9.26
C VAL A 61 0.83 9.35 -10.66
N PHE A 62 0.21 8.17 -10.77
CA PHE A 62 -0.06 7.59 -12.07
C PHE A 62 -1.15 8.35 -12.83
N ASN A 63 -2.21 8.84 -12.20
CA ASN A 63 -3.26 9.62 -12.89
C ASN A 63 -2.76 11.00 -13.34
N THR A 64 -1.71 11.55 -12.71
CA THR A 64 -1.05 12.78 -13.15
C THR A 64 -0.11 12.54 -14.33
N ILE A 65 0.66 11.44 -14.30
CA ILE A 65 1.64 11.12 -15.36
C ILE A 65 0.96 10.68 -16.66
N SER A 66 -0.20 10.02 -16.60
CA SER A 66 -0.98 9.74 -17.81
C SER A 66 -2.46 9.59 -17.49
N ALA A 67 -3.30 10.30 -18.26
CA ALA A 67 -4.75 10.26 -18.15
C ALA A 67 -5.34 8.91 -18.57
N ASP A 68 -4.65 8.16 -19.44
CA ASP A 68 -5.13 6.88 -19.93
C ASP A 68 -4.61 5.71 -19.08
N MET A 69 -5.54 4.95 -18.52
CA MET A 69 -5.30 3.89 -17.56
C MET A 69 -4.82 2.58 -18.24
N HIS A 70 -5.24 2.35 -19.49
CA HIS A 70 -4.96 1.12 -20.23
C HIS A 70 -3.63 1.15 -20.99
N THR A 71 -3.14 2.34 -21.32
CA THR A 71 -1.95 2.54 -22.17
C THR A 71 -0.62 2.52 -21.38
N LYS A 72 -0.68 2.43 -20.05
CA LYS A 72 0.53 2.39 -19.20
C LYS A 72 1.22 1.04 -19.29
N ASN A 73 2.51 1.04 -19.65
CA ASN A 73 3.34 -0.15 -19.60
C ASN A 73 3.26 -0.82 -18.22
N GLY A 74 2.92 -2.11 -18.18
CA GLY A 74 2.80 -2.88 -16.94
C GLY A 74 4.09 -2.85 -16.10
N LEU A 75 5.24 -2.80 -16.78
CA LEU A 75 6.55 -2.64 -16.14
C LEU A 75 6.71 -1.29 -15.42
N MET A 76 6.14 -0.20 -15.96
CA MET A 76 6.19 1.11 -15.33
C MET A 76 5.31 1.16 -14.08
N LEU A 77 4.12 0.54 -14.14
CA LEU A 77 3.25 0.38 -12.96
C LEU A 77 3.92 -0.48 -11.89
N PHE A 78 4.56 -1.58 -12.30
CA PHE A 78 5.29 -2.46 -11.39
C PHE A 78 6.45 -1.73 -10.70
N LEU A 79 7.37 -1.14 -11.47
CA LEU A 79 8.55 -0.48 -10.90
C LEU A 79 8.19 0.79 -10.14
N GLY A 80 7.32 1.63 -10.69
CA GLY A 80 6.89 2.86 -10.02
C GLY A 80 6.04 2.57 -8.78
N GLY A 81 5.16 1.56 -8.87
CA GLY A 81 4.40 1.05 -7.73
C GLY A 81 5.30 0.55 -6.63
N MET A 82 6.21 -0.38 -6.95
CA MET A 82 7.23 -0.90 -6.04
C MET A 82 7.98 0.22 -5.32
N VAL A 83 8.53 1.19 -6.06
CA VAL A 83 9.29 2.29 -5.45
C VAL A 83 8.42 3.14 -4.53
N LEU A 84 7.19 3.48 -4.94
CA LEU A 84 6.27 4.27 -4.13
C LEU A 84 5.85 3.55 -2.85
N THR A 85 5.38 2.30 -2.97
CA THR A 85 4.91 1.50 -1.83
C THR A 85 6.04 1.19 -0.86
N THR A 86 7.21 0.81 -1.36
CA THR A 86 8.40 0.58 -0.53
C THR A 86 8.84 1.86 0.17
N SER A 87 8.74 3.02 -0.50
CA SER A 87 9.04 4.31 0.16
C SER A 87 8.06 4.59 1.30
N ILE A 88 6.76 4.41 1.07
CA ILE A 88 5.73 4.60 2.10
C ILE A 88 5.92 3.62 3.26
N GLU A 89 6.22 2.36 2.98
CA GLU A 89 6.54 1.36 4.00
C GLU A 89 7.79 1.78 4.79
N PHE A 90 8.86 2.19 4.12
CA PHE A 90 10.08 2.64 4.79
C PHE A 90 9.83 3.85 5.70
N PHE A 91 9.20 4.91 5.19
CA PHE A 91 8.92 6.11 5.97
C PHE A 91 7.88 5.86 7.06
N GLY A 92 6.87 5.04 6.80
CA GLY A 92 5.87 4.64 7.79
C GLY A 92 6.51 3.87 8.94
N GLY A 93 7.32 2.86 8.64
CA GLY A 93 8.04 2.07 9.63
C GLY A 93 9.05 2.92 10.41
N TRP A 94 9.80 3.79 9.73
CA TRP A 94 10.74 4.71 10.36
C TRP A 94 10.06 5.74 11.27
N ALA A 95 8.93 6.32 10.83
CA ALA A 95 8.18 7.29 11.61
C ALA A 95 7.55 6.64 12.86
N LEU A 96 7.03 5.41 12.73
CA LEU A 96 6.51 4.63 13.85
C LEU A 96 7.60 4.33 14.88
N ASP A 97 8.78 3.91 14.42
CA ASP A 97 9.93 3.64 15.30
C ASP A 97 10.40 4.92 16.02
N LYS A 98 10.44 6.05 15.32
CA LYS A 98 10.94 7.31 15.91
C LYS A 98 9.96 8.05 16.79
N LEU A 99 8.67 8.04 16.45
CA LEU A 99 7.65 8.79 17.18
C LEU A 99 7.04 7.98 18.32
N PHE A 100 6.91 6.67 18.13
CA PHE A 100 6.18 5.80 19.06
C PHE A 100 7.04 4.68 19.62
N HIS A 101 8.30 4.53 19.21
CA HIS A 101 9.18 3.42 19.61
C HIS A 101 8.54 2.05 19.38
N MET A 102 7.73 1.94 18.32
CA MET A 102 7.01 0.73 17.95
C MET A 102 7.47 0.24 16.58
N ARG A 103 7.75 -1.07 16.48
CA ARG A 103 7.89 -1.77 15.20
C ARG A 103 6.66 -2.62 14.92
N TRP A 104 5.93 -2.27 13.87
CA TRP A 104 4.77 -3.07 13.43
C TRP A 104 5.19 -4.27 12.57
N TRP A 105 6.30 -4.13 11.85
CA TRP A 105 6.94 -5.19 11.08
C TRP A 105 8.46 -5.11 11.25
N ASP A 106 9.11 -6.26 11.09
CA ASP A 106 10.56 -6.39 11.17
C ASP A 106 11.04 -7.38 10.09
N TYR A 107 11.81 -6.87 9.14
CA TYR A 107 12.40 -7.65 8.06
C TYR A 107 13.92 -7.83 8.22
N SER A 108 14.46 -7.68 9.43
CA SER A 108 15.92 -7.73 9.67
C SER A 108 16.52 -9.10 9.31
N GLU A 109 15.74 -10.17 9.35
CA GLU A 109 16.15 -11.53 8.98
C GLU A 109 15.96 -11.85 7.49
N GLU A 110 15.30 -10.97 6.72
CA GLU A 110 15.07 -11.19 5.29
C GLU A 110 16.28 -10.68 4.46
N PRO A 111 16.63 -11.36 3.36
CA PRO A 111 17.73 -10.94 2.50
C PRO A 111 17.41 -9.61 1.81
N PHE A 112 18.44 -8.78 1.60
CA PHE A 112 18.33 -7.44 1.00
C PHE A 112 17.37 -6.52 1.78
N ASN A 113 17.32 -6.63 3.10
CA ASN A 113 16.59 -5.69 3.93
C ASN A 113 17.36 -4.37 4.10
N ILE A 114 16.62 -3.27 4.28
CA ILE A 114 17.16 -1.96 4.60
C ILE A 114 16.75 -1.62 6.02
N ARG A 115 17.71 -1.77 6.95
CA ARG A 115 17.53 -1.50 8.40
C ARG A 115 16.33 -2.25 8.99
N GLY A 116 15.91 -3.37 8.41
CA GLY A 116 14.71 -4.13 8.80
C GLY A 116 13.36 -3.45 8.52
N TYR A 117 13.31 -2.26 7.90
CA TYR A 117 12.05 -1.57 7.59
C TYR A 117 11.40 -2.03 6.30
N VAL A 118 12.21 -2.36 5.30
CA VAL A 118 11.75 -2.87 4.00
C VAL A 118 12.71 -3.95 3.55
N CYS A 119 12.24 -4.86 2.70
CA CYS A 119 13.11 -5.80 1.99
C CYS A 119 12.70 -5.95 0.53
N LEU A 120 13.61 -6.49 -0.28
CA LEU A 120 13.38 -6.66 -1.71
C LEU A 120 12.19 -7.58 -2.01
N LYS A 121 12.04 -8.68 -1.24
CA LYS A 121 10.95 -9.65 -1.41
C LYS A 121 9.57 -8.99 -1.28
N PHE A 122 9.33 -8.24 -0.20
CA PHE A 122 8.07 -7.52 -0.02
C PHE A 122 7.93 -6.36 -1.02
N SER A 123 9.02 -5.66 -1.36
CA SER A 123 8.98 -4.63 -2.39
C SER A 123 8.47 -5.16 -3.74
N VAL A 124 8.94 -6.34 -4.17
CA VAL A 124 8.47 -7.00 -5.39
C VAL A 124 7.00 -7.39 -5.28
N ILE A 125 6.58 -7.95 -4.14
CA ILE A 125 5.16 -8.28 -3.88
C ILE A 125 4.29 -7.01 -3.98
N TRP A 126 4.73 -5.89 -3.40
CA TRP A 126 4.02 -4.62 -3.49
C TRP A 126 3.97 -4.06 -4.91
N GLY A 127 5.02 -4.24 -5.70
CA GLY A 127 5.02 -3.91 -7.13
C GLY A 127 3.97 -4.71 -7.90
N LEU A 128 3.91 -6.02 -7.71
CA LEU A 128 2.90 -6.88 -8.35
C LEU A 128 1.48 -6.52 -7.87
N GLY A 129 1.34 -6.30 -6.55
CA GLY A 129 0.11 -5.84 -5.92
C GLY A 129 -0.36 -4.51 -6.52
N THR A 130 0.55 -3.59 -6.80
CA THR A 130 0.22 -2.31 -7.44
C THR A 130 -0.35 -2.52 -8.83
N VAL A 131 0.25 -3.38 -9.66
CA VAL A 131 -0.27 -3.69 -11.00
C VAL A 131 -1.67 -4.31 -10.90
N PHE A 132 -1.85 -5.27 -10.01
CA PHE A 132 -3.13 -5.94 -9.78
C PHE A 132 -4.20 -4.96 -9.30
N MET A 133 -3.91 -4.19 -8.25
CA MET A 133 -4.84 -3.23 -7.66
C MET A 133 -5.20 -2.13 -8.66
N TYR A 134 -4.22 -1.60 -9.39
CA TYR A 134 -4.48 -0.53 -10.35
C TYR A 134 -5.26 -1.02 -11.58
N ARG A 135 -4.94 -2.19 -12.15
CA ARG A 135 -5.56 -2.64 -13.41
C ARG A 135 -6.86 -3.44 -13.22
N ILE A 136 -7.02 -4.12 -12.11
CA ILE A 136 -8.11 -5.09 -11.91
C ILE A 136 -9.08 -4.57 -10.86
N VAL A 137 -8.57 -4.14 -9.70
CA VAL A 137 -9.45 -3.73 -8.58
C VAL A 137 -9.97 -2.31 -8.77
N HIS A 138 -9.10 -1.35 -9.08
CA HIS A 138 -9.50 0.06 -9.17
C HIS A 138 -10.64 0.33 -10.16
N PRO A 139 -10.67 -0.26 -11.38
CA PRO A 139 -11.80 -0.05 -12.31
C PRO A 139 -13.15 -0.55 -11.79
N THR A 140 -13.16 -1.46 -10.80
CA THR A 140 -14.41 -1.94 -10.17
C THR A 140 -14.86 -1.08 -8.99
N VAL A 141 -13.95 -0.25 -8.46
CA VAL A 141 -14.17 0.61 -7.29
C VAL A 141 -14.37 2.08 -7.68
N ALA A 142 -13.86 2.49 -8.85
CA ALA A 142 -13.85 3.85 -9.37
C ALA A 142 -15.14 4.25 -10.10
#